data_AF-A0A925E194-F1
#
_entry.id   AF-A0A925E194-F1
#
_cell.length_a   1.000
_cell.length_b   1.000
_cell.length_c   1.000
_cell.angle_alpha   90.00
_cell.angle_beta   90.00
_cell.angle_gamma   90.00
#
_symmetry.space_group_name_H-M   'P 1'
#
loop_
_entity.id
_entity.type
_entity.pdbx_description
1 polymer ?
#
loop_
_entity_poly.entity_id
_entity_poly.type
_entity_poly.pdbx_seq_one_letter_code
_entity_poly.pdbx_strand_id
1 'polypeptide(L)'
;MSFHDYDFDHYEDQFDPMKTDRKARRSRKPKTKHTPKKTQAAILDEVVEDDGIEGGFQTTYQPSKYEASWLLQSLRTFYDQKLIVDVLAQVKGGKEANVYRCEAHPNTGLGIVAAKVYRPRIFRQIRNDTLYREGRAVLTESGTAVKETDHRTMRALGKNSAYGQQVAHTSWLMYEFTTMENLYKIGASVPQPIAAGENAILMTYYGDESMAAPTLSEIRLEPDETATLFDEVIRNIDLMLQHGLIHGDLSAYNILYWDDGITLIDFPQVTYSERNTNAYMILERDITRVCQYFADQGLRRDPAVILQGLWKRYMQRNPEHVKADLSRMEVQAESEDD
;
A
#
# COMPACT_ATOMS: atom_id res chain seq x y z
N MET A 1 38.57 -66.87 -7.41
CA MET A 1 38.34 -66.42 -8.79
C MET A 1 37.91 -64.97 -8.72
N SER A 2 38.61 -64.12 -9.48
CA SER A 2 38.65 -62.65 -9.46
C SER A 2 38.21 -62.13 -10.85
N PHE A 3 38.21 -60.80 -11.01
CA PHE A 3 37.93 -59.95 -12.20
C PHE A 3 36.46 -59.51 -12.27
N HIS A 4 36.01 -58.37 -11.69
CA HIS A 4 36.33 -56.93 -11.83
C HIS A 4 35.99 -56.28 -13.19
N ASP A 5 35.05 -55.33 -13.08
CA ASP A 5 34.78 -54.10 -13.86
C ASP A 5 34.73 -54.11 -15.38
N TYR A 6 33.71 -53.46 -15.96
CA TYR A 6 33.83 -52.17 -16.65
C TYR A 6 32.48 -51.75 -17.27
N ASP A 7 31.91 -50.69 -16.72
CA ASP A 7 31.42 -49.48 -17.39
C ASP A 7 31.00 -49.61 -18.88
N PHE A 8 29.73 -50.00 -19.12
CA PHE A 8 29.12 -50.04 -20.45
C PHE A 8 28.46 -48.71 -20.86
N ASP A 9 28.31 -47.76 -19.93
CA ASP A 9 27.72 -46.45 -20.18
C ASP A 9 28.69 -45.49 -20.92
N HIS A 10 29.96 -45.88 -21.10
CA HIS A 10 30.97 -45.04 -21.73
C HIS A 10 31.21 -45.32 -23.24
N TYR A 11 30.64 -46.38 -23.83
CA TYR A 11 30.87 -46.74 -25.24
C TYR A 11 29.75 -46.39 -26.23
N GLU A 12 28.53 -46.06 -25.77
CA GLU A 12 27.50 -45.52 -26.68
C GLU A 12 27.78 -44.06 -27.09
N ASP A 13 28.64 -43.36 -26.35
CA ASP A 13 28.96 -41.95 -26.59
C ASP A 13 29.99 -41.71 -27.72
N GLN A 14 30.59 -42.76 -28.29
CA GLN A 14 31.58 -42.64 -29.38
C GLN A 14 31.02 -42.93 -30.79
N PHE A 15 29.79 -43.40 -30.94
CA PHE A 15 29.23 -43.75 -32.26
C PHE A 15 27.79 -43.28 -32.49
N ASP A 16 27.40 -42.12 -31.97
CA ASP A 16 26.22 -41.40 -32.47
C ASP A 16 26.62 -40.40 -33.58
N PRO A 17 26.38 -40.73 -34.87
CA PRO A 17 26.70 -39.86 -36.00
C PRO A 17 25.83 -38.59 -36.08
N MET A 18 24.96 -38.28 -35.11
CA MET A 18 24.15 -37.05 -35.09
C MET A 18 24.66 -35.92 -34.17
N LYS A 19 25.78 -36.08 -33.45
CA LYS A 19 26.30 -35.01 -32.57
C LYS A 19 26.98 -33.82 -33.28
N THR A 20 27.18 -33.83 -34.61
CA THR A 20 27.95 -32.75 -35.29
C THR A 20 27.24 -31.97 -36.40
N ASP A 21 25.98 -32.24 -36.76
CA ASP A 21 25.33 -31.47 -37.83
C ASP A 21 24.39 -30.36 -37.34
N ARG A 22 24.98 -29.16 -37.19
CA ARG A 22 24.27 -27.91 -36.87
C ARG A 22 23.27 -27.46 -37.96
N LYS A 23 23.25 -28.06 -39.18
CA LYS A 23 22.34 -27.68 -40.27
C LYS A 23 21.00 -28.44 -40.27
N ALA A 24 20.91 -29.64 -39.69
CA ALA A 24 19.68 -30.43 -39.69
C ALA A 24 18.58 -29.90 -38.75
N ARG A 25 18.93 -29.10 -37.73
CA ARG A 25 17.96 -28.53 -36.77
C ARG A 25 17.14 -27.35 -37.29
N ARG A 26 17.43 -26.84 -38.50
CA ARG A 26 16.75 -25.66 -39.06
C ARG A 26 15.52 -25.96 -39.94
N SER A 27 15.27 -27.21 -40.35
CA SER A 27 14.28 -27.49 -41.41
C SER A 27 12.93 -28.06 -40.97
N ARG A 28 12.66 -28.31 -39.68
CA ARG A 28 11.35 -28.81 -39.22
C ARG A 28 10.91 -28.22 -37.88
N LYS A 29 10.43 -26.98 -37.90
CA LYS A 29 9.40 -26.54 -36.95
C LYS A 29 8.19 -26.07 -37.76
N PRO A 30 6.97 -26.55 -37.48
CA PRO A 30 5.78 -26.04 -38.15
C PRO A 30 5.70 -24.54 -37.87
N LYS A 31 5.55 -23.73 -38.93
CA LYS A 31 5.31 -22.29 -38.79
C LYS A 31 4.02 -22.14 -38.00
N THR A 32 4.12 -21.69 -36.75
CA THR A 32 2.97 -21.21 -35.99
C THR A 32 2.31 -20.13 -36.83
N LYS A 33 1.01 -20.31 -37.18
CA LYS A 33 0.23 -19.24 -37.80
C LYS A 33 0.28 -18.07 -36.83
N HIS A 34 1.07 -17.06 -37.19
CA HIS A 34 1.19 -15.84 -36.43
C HIS A 34 -0.11 -15.07 -36.66
N THR A 35 -1.09 -15.25 -35.77
CA THR A 35 -2.16 -14.27 -35.62
C THR A 35 -1.47 -12.97 -35.23
N PRO A 36 -1.60 -11.89 -36.01
CA PRO A 36 -1.01 -10.61 -35.63
C PRO A 36 -1.57 -10.23 -34.26
N LYS A 37 -0.69 -9.90 -33.31
CA LYS A 37 -1.12 -9.29 -32.05
C LYS A 37 -1.90 -8.03 -32.44
N LYS A 38 -3.15 -7.93 -31.98
CA LYS A 38 -3.96 -6.71 -32.16
C LYS A 38 -3.11 -5.53 -31.74
N THR A 39 -3.08 -4.50 -32.58
CA THR A 39 -2.40 -3.25 -32.24
C THR A 39 -3.04 -2.69 -30.97
N GLN A 40 -2.29 -1.91 -30.19
CA GLN A 40 -2.84 -1.31 -28.98
C GLN A 40 -4.13 -0.52 -29.29
N ALA A 41 -4.20 0.14 -30.47
CA ALA A 41 -5.39 0.79 -30.99
C ALA A 41 -6.58 -0.16 -31.27
N ALA A 42 -6.35 -1.38 -31.75
CA ALA A 42 -7.41 -2.35 -32.01
C ALA A 42 -7.87 -3.12 -30.76
N ILE A 43 -7.03 -3.21 -29.74
CA ILE A 43 -7.45 -3.63 -28.38
C ILE A 43 -8.26 -2.48 -27.74
N LEU A 44 -7.87 -1.23 -28.00
CA LEU A 44 -8.59 -0.04 -27.53
C LEU A 44 -9.99 0.09 -28.14
N ASP A 45 -10.19 -0.13 -29.45
CA ASP A 45 -11.53 -0.08 -30.06
C ASP A 45 -12.49 -1.15 -29.51
N GLU A 46 -12.00 -2.36 -29.22
CA GLU A 46 -12.81 -3.43 -28.62
C GLU A 46 -13.11 -3.19 -27.13
N VAL A 47 -12.25 -2.47 -26.40
CA VAL A 47 -12.51 -2.07 -25.01
C VAL A 47 -13.41 -0.83 -24.95
N VAL A 48 -13.34 0.04 -25.97
CA VAL A 48 -14.19 1.22 -26.13
C VAL A 48 -15.66 0.86 -26.42
N GLU A 49 -15.92 -0.30 -27.05
CA GLU A 49 -17.30 -0.80 -27.18
C GLU A 49 -17.89 -1.29 -25.85
N ASP A 50 -17.06 -1.60 -24.83
CA ASP A 50 -17.47 -2.05 -23.48
C ASP A 50 -17.35 -0.92 -22.43
N ASP A 51 -17.20 0.33 -22.91
CA ASP A 51 -17.23 1.53 -22.08
C ASP A 51 -18.55 1.56 -21.31
N GLY A 52 -18.52 1.90 -20.02
CA GLY A 52 -19.64 1.88 -19.06
C GLY A 52 -20.93 2.65 -19.42
N ILE A 53 -21.12 3.02 -20.68
CA ILE A 53 -22.34 3.46 -21.33
C ILE A 53 -23.44 2.39 -21.24
N GLU A 54 -23.13 1.09 -21.32
CA GLU A 54 -24.19 0.04 -21.18
C GLU A 54 -24.76 -0.06 -19.75
N GLY A 55 -24.07 0.47 -18.73
CA GLY A 55 -24.41 0.29 -17.31
C GLY A 55 -24.96 1.53 -16.57
N GLY A 56 -25.01 2.70 -17.20
CA GLY A 56 -25.61 3.91 -16.61
C GLY A 56 -24.79 4.65 -15.55
N PHE A 57 -23.52 4.29 -15.31
CA PHE A 57 -22.66 5.01 -14.36
C PHE A 57 -22.02 6.24 -15.02
N GLN A 58 -22.79 7.32 -15.11
CA GLN A 58 -22.33 8.62 -15.63
C GLN A 58 -21.77 9.47 -14.49
N THR A 59 -20.62 10.11 -14.71
CA THR A 59 -19.95 10.92 -13.69
C THR A 59 -19.92 12.40 -14.05
N THR A 60 -20.10 13.28 -13.07
CA THR A 60 -19.92 14.74 -13.20
C THR A 60 -18.47 15.09 -13.53
N TYR A 61 -17.52 14.45 -12.85
CA TYR A 61 -16.10 14.56 -13.18
C TYR A 61 -15.86 13.93 -14.55
N GLN A 62 -15.26 14.71 -15.46
CA GLN A 62 -14.88 14.26 -16.80
C GLN A 62 -13.37 14.03 -16.86
N PRO A 63 -12.89 12.81 -16.58
CA PRO A 63 -11.48 12.47 -16.69
C PRO A 63 -10.98 12.56 -18.14
N SER A 64 -9.66 12.66 -18.30
CA SER A 64 -9.04 12.48 -19.62
C SER A 64 -9.37 11.10 -20.20
N LYS A 65 -9.36 10.95 -21.54
CA LYS A 65 -9.71 9.68 -22.23
C LYS A 65 -9.02 8.44 -21.64
N TYR A 66 -7.75 8.57 -21.25
CA TYR A 66 -6.97 7.46 -20.68
C TYR A 66 -7.33 7.13 -19.23
N GLU A 67 -7.81 8.11 -18.47
CA GLU A 67 -8.20 7.95 -17.07
C GLU A 67 -9.64 7.47 -16.93
N ALA A 68 -10.51 7.81 -17.89
CA ALA A 68 -11.94 7.49 -17.87
C ALA A 68 -12.23 6.00 -17.68
N SER A 69 -11.72 5.15 -18.57
CA SER A 69 -11.96 3.70 -18.52
C SER A 69 -11.46 3.10 -17.20
N TRP A 70 -10.24 3.45 -16.79
CA TRP A 70 -9.64 2.95 -15.56
C TRP A 70 -10.40 3.42 -14.31
N LEU A 71 -10.75 4.70 -14.21
CA LEU A 71 -11.49 5.25 -13.08
C LEU A 71 -12.85 4.57 -12.93
N LEU A 72 -13.61 4.49 -14.03
CA LEU A 72 -14.95 3.90 -14.02
C LEU A 72 -14.88 2.41 -13.64
N GLN A 73 -13.94 1.65 -14.21
CA GLN A 73 -13.75 0.24 -13.83
C GLN A 73 -13.44 0.09 -12.34
N SER A 74 -12.60 0.96 -11.79
CA SER A 74 -12.17 0.89 -10.38
C SER A 74 -13.30 1.18 -9.39
N LEU A 75 -14.21 2.07 -9.76
CA LEU A 75 -15.31 2.53 -8.91
C LEU A 75 -16.63 1.81 -9.19
N ARG A 76 -16.71 1.02 -10.27
CA ARG A 76 -17.92 0.32 -10.70
C ARG A 76 -18.52 -0.53 -9.59
N THR A 77 -17.68 -1.24 -8.84
CA THR A 77 -18.11 -2.06 -7.70
C THR A 77 -18.86 -1.23 -6.65
N PHE A 78 -18.42 -0.01 -6.36
CA PHE A 78 -19.09 0.86 -5.38
C PHE A 78 -20.41 1.41 -5.91
N TYR A 79 -20.49 1.70 -7.21
CA TYR A 79 -21.73 2.11 -7.86
C TYR A 79 -22.76 0.96 -7.86
N ASP A 80 -22.37 -0.24 -8.28
CA ASP A 80 -23.26 -1.41 -8.34
C ASP A 80 -23.77 -1.83 -6.96
N GLN A 81 -22.94 -1.65 -5.92
CA GLN A 81 -23.33 -1.87 -4.52
C GLN A 81 -24.18 -0.74 -3.93
N LYS A 82 -24.48 0.31 -4.71
CA LYS A 82 -25.23 1.50 -4.27
C LYS A 82 -24.56 2.19 -3.07
N LEU A 83 -23.23 2.32 -3.13
CA LEU A 83 -22.45 3.11 -2.16
C LEU A 83 -22.21 4.52 -2.65
N ILE A 84 -22.05 4.69 -3.97
CA ILE A 84 -21.90 6.00 -4.64
C ILE A 84 -22.89 6.11 -5.79
N VAL A 85 -23.24 7.34 -6.14
CA VAL A 85 -24.04 7.66 -7.34
C VAL A 85 -23.26 8.45 -8.38
N ASP A 86 -22.26 9.22 -7.94
CA ASP A 86 -21.48 10.10 -8.81
C ASP A 86 -20.02 10.24 -8.35
N VAL A 87 -19.11 10.55 -9.28
CA VAL A 87 -17.77 11.06 -9.03
C VAL A 87 -17.78 12.55 -9.36
N LEU A 88 -17.66 13.40 -8.34
CA LEU A 88 -17.84 14.85 -8.46
C LEU A 88 -16.57 15.56 -8.93
N ALA A 89 -15.41 15.21 -8.36
CA ALA A 89 -14.15 15.87 -8.66
C ALA A 89 -12.93 15.00 -8.28
N GLN A 90 -11.80 15.25 -8.93
CA GLN A 90 -10.51 14.78 -8.43
C GLN A 90 -10.02 15.74 -7.33
N VAL A 91 -9.72 15.19 -6.15
CA VAL A 91 -9.23 15.93 -4.98
C VAL A 91 -7.72 16.05 -5.02
N LYS A 92 -7.02 14.92 -5.17
CA LYS A 92 -5.56 14.86 -5.15
C LYS A 92 -5.07 13.90 -6.22
N GLY A 93 -4.13 14.37 -7.04
CA GLY A 93 -3.40 13.56 -7.99
C GLY A 93 -2.09 13.09 -7.39
N GLY A 94 -1.83 11.78 -7.44
CA GLY A 94 -0.57 11.20 -6.96
C GLY A 94 0.09 10.30 -7.99
N LYS A 95 1.38 10.01 -7.75
CA LYS A 95 2.12 9.00 -8.53
C LYS A 95 1.56 7.59 -8.32
N GLU A 96 1.02 7.37 -7.12
CA GLU A 96 0.64 6.06 -6.59
C GLU A 96 -0.88 5.85 -6.62
N ALA A 97 -1.62 6.84 -6.16
CA ALA A 97 -3.08 6.84 -6.18
C ALA A 97 -3.61 8.23 -6.51
N ASN A 98 -4.84 8.27 -6.99
CA ASN A 98 -5.64 9.49 -7.03
C ASN A 98 -6.74 9.40 -5.97
N VAL A 99 -7.11 10.52 -5.39
CA VAL A 99 -8.28 10.62 -4.50
C VAL A 99 -9.35 11.42 -5.20
N TYR A 100 -10.57 10.90 -5.19
CA TYR A 100 -11.75 11.51 -5.79
C TYR A 100 -12.79 11.79 -4.72
N ARG A 101 -13.53 12.87 -4.92
CA ARG A 101 -14.74 13.20 -4.16
C ARG A 101 -15.92 12.60 -4.90
N CYS A 102 -16.71 11.79 -4.20
CA CYS A 102 -17.88 11.11 -4.74
C CYS A 102 -19.13 11.49 -3.96
N GLU A 103 -20.26 11.55 -4.66
CA GLU A 103 -21.56 11.63 -4.02
C GLU A 103 -21.96 10.24 -3.55
N ALA A 104 -22.24 10.12 -2.25
CA ALA A 104 -22.68 8.87 -1.68
C ALA A 104 -24.14 8.58 -2.07
N HIS A 105 -24.47 7.30 -2.23
CA HIS A 105 -25.85 6.93 -2.52
C HIS A 105 -26.73 7.23 -1.28
N PRO A 106 -27.96 7.76 -1.44
CA PRO A 106 -28.83 8.16 -0.32
C PRO A 106 -29.05 7.07 0.75
N ASN A 107 -29.08 5.80 0.34
CA ASN A 107 -29.21 4.64 1.24
C ASN A 107 -28.08 4.49 2.27
N THR A 108 -26.92 5.10 2.04
CA THR A 108 -25.79 5.06 2.98
C THR A 108 -26.00 6.00 4.17
N GLY A 109 -26.87 7.01 4.04
CA GLY A 109 -27.00 8.10 5.01
C GLY A 109 -25.82 9.07 5.01
N LEU A 110 -24.86 8.91 4.09
CA LEU A 110 -23.71 9.79 3.92
C LEU A 110 -24.00 10.80 2.80
N GLY A 111 -23.37 11.97 2.85
CA GLY A 111 -23.44 12.97 1.78
C GLY A 111 -22.31 12.79 0.77
N ILE A 112 -21.08 13.06 1.22
CA ILE A 112 -19.87 13.02 0.40
C ILE A 112 -18.91 11.97 0.96
N VAL A 113 -18.27 11.21 0.06
CA VAL A 113 -17.26 10.21 0.39
C VAL A 113 -16.02 10.35 -0.48
N ALA A 114 -14.88 9.87 0.01
CA ALA A 114 -13.63 9.87 -0.70
C ALA A 114 -13.35 8.50 -1.30
N ALA A 115 -12.94 8.45 -2.56
CA ALA A 115 -12.47 7.24 -3.21
C ALA A 115 -10.98 7.36 -3.55
N LYS A 116 -10.13 6.57 -2.89
CA LYS A 116 -8.69 6.44 -3.21
C LYS A 116 -8.51 5.32 -4.23
N VAL A 117 -8.10 5.67 -5.44
CA VAL A 117 -7.95 4.75 -6.57
C VAL A 117 -6.48 4.58 -6.93
N TYR A 118 -5.97 3.36 -6.86
CA TYR A 118 -4.55 3.05 -7.01
C TYR A 118 -4.15 2.83 -8.46
N ARG A 119 -3.14 3.58 -8.91
CA ARG A 119 -2.68 3.54 -10.29
C ARG A 119 -2.00 2.21 -10.60
N PRO A 120 -2.16 1.65 -11.81
CA PRO A 120 -1.51 0.40 -12.19
C PRO A 120 0.02 0.40 -12.15
N ARG A 121 0.65 1.59 -12.10
CA ARG A 121 2.11 1.74 -12.08
C ARG A 121 2.71 1.51 -10.69
N ILE A 122 1.94 1.69 -9.61
CA ILE A 122 2.39 1.46 -8.24
C ILE A 122 2.90 0.03 -8.04
N PHE A 123 2.36 -0.93 -8.81
CA PHE A 123 2.71 -2.35 -8.75
C PHE A 123 4.19 -2.64 -9.05
N ARG A 124 4.90 -1.69 -9.67
CA ARG A 124 6.36 -1.78 -9.89
C ARG A 124 7.16 -1.32 -8.66
N GLN A 125 6.64 -0.36 -7.90
CA GLN A 125 7.29 0.23 -6.72
C GLN A 125 7.07 -0.60 -5.44
N ILE A 126 5.97 -1.35 -5.34
CA ILE A 126 5.67 -2.30 -4.25
C ILE A 126 6.83 -3.30 -3.97
N ARG A 127 7.72 -3.52 -4.96
CA ARG A 127 8.90 -4.39 -4.84
C ARG A 127 10.04 -3.79 -4.00
N ASN A 128 10.08 -2.48 -3.82
CA ASN A 128 11.16 -1.78 -3.13
C ASN A 128 10.84 -1.48 -1.65
N ASP A 129 9.59 -1.67 -1.23
CA ASP A 129 9.10 -1.39 0.14
C ASP A 129 9.29 -2.57 1.11
N THR A 130 10.28 -3.44 0.86
CA THR A 130 10.57 -4.61 1.70
C THR A 130 10.78 -4.22 3.17
N LEU A 131 11.38 -3.05 3.42
CA LEU A 131 11.62 -2.52 4.75
C LEU A 131 10.34 -2.40 5.59
N TYR A 132 9.23 -1.96 5.01
CA TYR A 132 7.97 -1.73 5.72
C TYR A 132 7.05 -2.96 5.77
N ARG A 133 7.39 -3.99 5.00
CA ARG A 133 6.55 -5.19 4.81
C ARG A 133 7.04 -6.39 5.61
N GLU A 134 8.21 -6.30 6.23
CA GLU A 134 8.73 -7.35 7.10
C GLU A 134 7.68 -7.71 8.18
N GLY A 135 7.36 -9.00 8.28
CA GLY A 135 6.37 -9.51 9.24
C GLY A 135 4.90 -9.33 8.87
N ARG A 136 4.56 -8.75 7.70
CA ARG A 136 3.17 -8.62 7.24
C ARG A 136 2.58 -9.93 6.71
N ALA A 137 1.38 -10.25 7.17
CA ALA A 137 0.59 -11.34 6.60
C ALA A 137 0.10 -10.98 5.19
N VAL A 138 0.02 -11.99 4.32
CA VAL A 138 -0.68 -11.88 3.04
C VAL A 138 -2.17 -11.96 3.32
N LEU A 139 -2.95 -11.00 2.81
CA LEU A 139 -4.39 -10.96 2.97
C LEU A 139 -5.11 -11.40 1.69
N THR A 140 -6.25 -12.06 1.88
CA THR A 140 -7.22 -12.38 0.83
C THR A 140 -8.12 -11.17 0.53
N GLU A 141 -8.93 -11.27 -0.52
CA GLU A 141 -9.97 -10.27 -0.87
C GLU A 141 -10.95 -10.00 0.28
N SER A 142 -11.18 -10.98 1.17
CA SER A 142 -12.04 -10.81 2.34
C SER A 142 -11.32 -10.16 3.54
N GLY A 143 -10.05 -9.79 3.40
CA GLY A 143 -9.23 -9.25 4.49
C GLY A 143 -8.70 -10.30 5.47
N THR A 144 -8.96 -11.59 5.22
CA THR A 144 -8.45 -12.68 6.07
C THR A 144 -7.04 -13.10 5.66
N ALA A 145 -6.19 -13.43 6.65
CA ALA A 145 -4.82 -13.86 6.39
C ALA A 145 -4.79 -15.21 5.64
N VAL A 146 -4.00 -15.26 4.56
CA VAL A 146 -3.71 -16.49 3.83
C VAL A 146 -2.92 -17.42 4.75
N LYS A 147 -3.40 -18.65 4.91
CA LYS A 147 -2.71 -19.67 5.71
C LYS A 147 -1.38 -20.03 5.05
N GLU A 148 -0.33 -20.22 5.84
CA GLU A 148 0.99 -20.65 5.34
C GLU A 148 0.94 -21.98 4.57
N THR A 149 -0.06 -22.81 4.88
CA THR A 149 -0.32 -24.09 4.22
C THR A 149 -0.93 -23.95 2.82
N ASP A 150 -1.36 -22.76 2.41
CA ASP A 150 -1.77 -22.50 1.02
C ASP A 150 -0.55 -22.32 0.11
N HIS A 151 0.10 -23.46 -0.16
CA HIS A 151 1.30 -23.53 -0.97
C HIS A 151 1.09 -23.05 -2.41
N ARG A 152 -0.16 -22.97 -2.92
CA ARG A 152 -0.45 -22.49 -4.28
C ARG A 152 -0.34 -20.98 -4.34
N THR A 153 -0.96 -20.30 -3.39
CA THR A 153 -0.90 -18.84 -3.25
C THR A 153 0.51 -18.37 -2.87
N MET A 154 1.16 -19.06 -1.92
CA MET A 154 2.54 -18.75 -1.54
C MET A 154 3.55 -18.97 -2.68
N ARG A 155 3.40 -20.04 -3.47
CA ARG A 155 4.24 -20.25 -4.67
C ARG A 155 3.96 -19.24 -5.77
N ALA A 156 2.71 -18.79 -5.91
CA ALA A 156 2.36 -17.76 -6.88
C ALA A 156 2.99 -16.41 -6.53
N LEU A 157 3.07 -16.04 -5.25
CA LEU A 157 3.76 -14.83 -4.78
C LEU A 157 5.28 -14.90 -4.98
N GLY A 158 5.88 -16.08 -4.76
CA GLY A 158 7.30 -16.32 -5.02
C GLY A 158 7.68 -16.33 -6.51
N LYS A 159 6.70 -16.44 -7.41
CA LYS A 159 6.92 -16.37 -8.86
C LYS A 159 6.38 -15.03 -9.37
N ASN A 160 7.18 -14.27 -10.11
CA ASN A 160 6.80 -12.99 -10.74
C ASN A 160 5.69 -13.10 -11.83
N SER A 161 4.80 -14.09 -11.75
CA SER A 161 3.64 -14.30 -12.60
C SER A 161 2.62 -13.17 -12.48
N ALA A 162 1.80 -12.97 -13.52
CA ALA A 162 0.72 -11.98 -13.50
C ALA A 162 -0.26 -12.20 -12.34
N TYR A 163 -0.63 -13.46 -12.10
CA TYR A 163 -1.50 -13.84 -10.97
C TYR A 163 -0.86 -13.52 -9.61
N GLY A 164 0.43 -13.82 -9.41
CA GLY A 164 1.14 -13.47 -8.18
C GLY A 164 1.18 -11.96 -7.92
N GLN A 165 1.33 -11.15 -8.97
CA GLN A 165 1.28 -9.69 -8.86
C GLN A 165 -0.11 -9.18 -8.47
N GLN A 166 -1.17 -9.78 -9.02
CA GLN A 166 -2.55 -9.46 -8.65
C GLN A 166 -2.83 -9.81 -7.18
N VAL A 167 -2.47 -11.00 -6.72
CA VAL A 167 -2.62 -11.39 -5.30
C VAL A 167 -1.85 -10.45 -4.37
N ALA A 168 -0.61 -10.09 -4.73
CA ALA A 168 0.17 -9.14 -3.95
C ALA A 168 -0.47 -7.75 -3.90
N HIS A 169 -1.08 -7.31 -5.00
CA HIS A 169 -1.81 -6.04 -5.07
C HIS A 169 -3.04 -6.04 -4.16
N THR A 170 -3.92 -7.03 -4.32
CA THR A 170 -5.12 -7.18 -3.50
C THR A 170 -4.76 -7.24 -2.02
N SER A 171 -3.74 -8.05 -1.67
CA SER A 171 -3.27 -8.14 -0.29
C SER A 171 -2.78 -6.80 0.26
N TRP A 172 -2.12 -5.97 -0.54
CA TRP A 172 -1.62 -4.67 -0.11
C TRP A 172 -2.76 -3.67 0.10
N LEU A 173 -3.73 -3.62 -0.81
CA LEU A 173 -4.92 -2.78 -0.66
C LEU A 173 -5.74 -3.19 0.56
N MET A 174 -5.97 -4.49 0.73
CA MET A 174 -6.71 -4.99 1.89
C MET A 174 -5.95 -4.74 3.20
N TYR A 175 -4.62 -4.72 3.17
CA TYR A 175 -3.83 -4.36 4.35
C TYR A 175 -4.06 -2.91 4.76
N GLU A 176 -4.08 -1.98 3.80
CA GLU A 176 -4.40 -0.58 4.07
C GLU A 176 -5.85 -0.42 4.58
N PHE A 177 -6.82 -1.07 3.92
CA PHE A 177 -8.23 -1.04 4.33
C PHE A 177 -8.44 -1.58 5.75
N THR A 178 -7.93 -2.78 6.05
CA THR A 178 -8.10 -3.42 7.36
C THR A 178 -7.34 -2.69 8.47
N THR A 179 -6.18 -2.12 8.17
CA THR A 179 -5.46 -1.25 9.09
C THR A 179 -6.30 -0.04 9.47
N MET A 180 -6.81 0.68 8.48
CA MET A 180 -7.67 1.85 8.72
C MET A 180 -8.95 1.47 9.47
N GLU A 181 -9.53 0.28 9.20
CA GLU A 181 -10.72 -0.21 9.90
C GLU A 181 -10.44 -0.47 11.38
N ASN A 182 -9.31 -1.11 11.68
CA ASN A 182 -8.89 -1.37 13.06
C ASN A 182 -8.58 -0.07 13.81
N LEU A 183 -7.87 0.87 13.18
CA LEU A 183 -7.55 2.17 13.76
C LEU A 183 -8.81 2.99 14.05
N TYR A 184 -9.77 3.02 13.12
CA TYR A 184 -11.05 3.70 13.34
C TYR A 184 -11.82 3.08 14.52
N LYS A 185 -11.89 1.75 14.60
CA LYS A 185 -12.59 1.02 15.68
C LYS A 185 -12.04 1.32 17.07
N ILE A 186 -10.75 1.63 17.20
CA ILE A 186 -10.10 1.94 18.47
C ILE A 186 -10.10 3.44 18.81
N GLY A 187 -10.78 4.26 17.99
CA GLY A 187 -10.90 5.70 18.22
C GLY A 187 -9.67 6.51 17.80
N ALA A 188 -8.88 6.00 16.84
CA ALA A 188 -7.88 6.82 16.15
C ALA A 188 -8.59 7.76 15.16
N SER A 189 -8.04 8.95 15.00
CA SER A 189 -8.50 9.98 14.07
C SER A 189 -7.99 9.66 12.67
N VAL A 190 -8.67 8.73 12.02
CA VAL A 190 -8.43 8.23 10.67
C VAL A 190 -9.74 8.24 9.88
N PRO A 191 -9.74 8.26 8.54
CA PRO A 191 -10.98 8.16 7.78
C PRO A 191 -11.69 6.85 8.10
N GLN A 192 -13.00 6.89 8.32
CA GLN A 192 -13.79 5.67 8.41
C GLN A 192 -13.74 4.96 7.05
N PRO A 193 -13.23 3.73 6.97
CA PRO A 193 -13.32 2.95 5.74
C PRO A 193 -14.75 2.45 5.55
N ILE A 194 -15.24 2.55 4.32
CA ILE A 194 -16.61 2.16 3.95
C ILE A 194 -16.59 0.85 3.16
N ALA A 195 -15.76 0.78 2.12
CA ALA A 195 -15.64 -0.41 1.29
C ALA A 195 -14.28 -0.49 0.57
N ALA A 196 -13.85 -1.70 0.24
CA ALA A 196 -12.71 -1.96 -0.62
C ALA A 196 -13.19 -2.57 -1.95
N GLY A 197 -12.61 -2.10 -3.06
CA GLY A 197 -12.75 -2.66 -4.40
C GLY A 197 -11.45 -3.32 -4.85
N GLU A 198 -11.38 -3.74 -6.12
CA GLU A 198 -10.19 -4.40 -6.66
C GLU A 198 -8.94 -3.51 -6.57
N ASN A 199 -9.09 -2.23 -6.88
CA ASN A 199 -8.00 -1.25 -6.88
C ASN A 199 -8.42 0.13 -6.34
N ALA A 200 -9.44 0.16 -5.48
CA ALA A 200 -9.91 1.38 -4.82
C ALA A 200 -10.35 1.13 -3.38
N ILE A 201 -10.27 2.17 -2.54
CA ILE A 201 -10.86 2.20 -1.19
C ILE A 201 -11.82 3.38 -1.11
N LEU A 202 -13.03 3.12 -0.65
CA LEU A 202 -14.04 4.11 -0.32
C LEU A 202 -13.99 4.41 1.19
N MET A 203 -13.95 5.68 1.57
CA MET A 203 -13.82 6.11 2.97
C MET A 203 -14.47 7.49 3.20
N THR A 204 -14.50 7.93 4.45
CA THR A 204 -14.98 9.26 4.81
C THR A 204 -14.18 10.35 4.11
N TYR A 205 -14.88 11.36 3.59
CA TYR A 205 -14.29 12.56 3.04
C TYR A 205 -14.17 13.64 4.12
N TYR A 206 -13.03 14.33 4.16
CA TYR A 206 -12.80 15.50 4.99
C TYR A 206 -12.68 16.72 4.08
N GLY A 207 -13.47 17.75 4.35
CA GLY A 207 -13.69 18.88 3.46
C GLY A 207 -15.18 19.13 3.22
N ASP A 208 -15.46 20.06 2.32
CA ASP A 208 -16.80 20.42 1.88
C ASP A 208 -16.96 20.36 0.35
N GLU A 209 -18.08 20.90 -0.16
CA GLU A 209 -18.37 20.96 -1.61
C GLU A 209 -17.41 21.85 -2.39
N SER A 210 -16.73 22.78 -1.72
CA SER A 210 -15.79 23.73 -2.32
C SER A 210 -14.35 23.26 -2.26
N MET A 211 -13.93 22.63 -1.15
CA MET A 211 -12.54 22.26 -0.93
C MET A 211 -12.37 21.01 -0.07
N ALA A 212 -11.35 20.23 -0.37
CA ALA A 212 -10.90 19.17 0.52
C ALA A 212 -10.12 19.75 1.70
N ALA A 213 -10.10 18.99 2.79
CA ALA A 213 -9.26 19.31 3.93
C ALA A 213 -7.80 19.46 3.49
N PRO A 214 -7.14 20.60 3.80
CA PRO A 214 -5.72 20.76 3.54
C PRO A 214 -4.90 19.83 4.43
N THR A 215 -3.68 19.52 4.02
CA THR A 215 -2.72 18.87 4.92
C THR A 215 -2.10 19.91 5.86
N LEU A 216 -1.59 19.48 7.01
CA LEU A 216 -0.88 20.37 7.95
C LEU A 216 0.28 21.12 7.27
N SER A 217 0.95 20.52 6.28
CA SER A 217 2.00 21.17 5.50
C SER A 217 1.54 22.36 4.64
N GLU A 218 0.23 22.45 4.35
CA GLU A 218 -0.35 23.48 3.46
C GLU A 218 -0.90 24.69 4.24
N ILE A 219 -0.92 24.61 5.57
CA ILE A 219 -1.49 25.64 6.45
C ILE A 219 -0.50 26.09 7.51
N ARG A 220 -0.84 27.21 8.16
CA ARG A 220 -0.24 27.63 9.43
C ARG A 220 -1.28 27.48 10.51
N LEU A 221 -0.87 26.93 11.64
CA LEU A 221 -1.74 26.75 12.79
C LEU A 221 -1.78 28.02 13.62
N GLU A 222 -2.91 28.26 14.28
CA GLU A 222 -2.98 29.30 15.28
C GLU A 222 -2.22 28.86 16.56
N PRO A 223 -1.57 29.80 17.29
CA PRO A 223 -0.76 29.44 18.45
C PRO A 223 -1.52 28.74 19.59
N ASP A 224 -2.83 28.98 19.70
CA ASP A 224 -3.71 28.44 20.74
C ASP A 224 -4.17 27.00 20.47
N GLU A 225 -4.28 26.58 19.21
CA GLU A 225 -4.61 25.20 18.83
C GLU A 225 -3.37 24.30 18.68
N THR A 226 -2.19 24.88 18.39
CA THR A 226 -0.97 24.13 18.03
C THR A 226 -0.62 23.03 19.04
N ALA A 227 -0.72 23.32 20.35
CA ALA A 227 -0.44 22.35 21.40
C ALA A 227 -1.48 21.22 21.46
N THR A 228 -2.75 21.54 21.31
CA THR A 228 -3.85 20.56 21.31
C THR A 228 -3.76 19.62 20.11
N LEU A 229 -3.47 20.15 18.92
CA LEU A 229 -3.31 19.33 17.71
C LEU A 229 -2.06 18.44 17.80
N PHE A 230 -0.97 18.94 18.40
CA PHE A 230 0.21 18.11 18.66
C PHE A 230 -0.12 16.93 19.57
N ASP A 231 -0.79 17.20 20.69
CA ASP A 231 -1.17 16.15 21.65
C ASP A 231 -2.11 15.12 21.00
N GLU A 232 -2.99 15.55 20.11
CA GLU A 232 -3.87 14.67 19.33
C GLU A 232 -3.08 13.80 18.33
N VAL A 233 -2.05 14.33 17.67
CA VAL A 233 -1.15 13.52 16.83
C VAL A 233 -0.39 12.49 17.67
N ILE A 234 0.15 12.87 18.83
CA ILE A 234 0.85 11.95 19.73
C ILE A 234 -0.11 10.89 20.28
N ARG A 235 -1.35 11.24 20.61
CA ARG A 235 -2.41 10.29 21.02
C ARG A 235 -2.64 9.22 19.95
N ASN A 236 -2.69 9.63 18.68
CA ASN A 236 -2.85 8.70 17.56
C ASN A 236 -1.64 7.78 17.39
N ILE A 237 -0.41 8.30 17.51
CA ILE A 237 0.81 7.48 17.51
C ILE A 237 0.78 6.46 18.66
N ASP A 238 0.37 6.89 19.86
CA ASP A 238 0.23 6.02 21.04
C ASP A 238 -0.79 4.90 20.79
N LEU A 239 -1.97 5.21 20.24
CA LEU A 239 -2.98 4.21 19.86
C LEU A 239 -2.47 3.20 18.82
N MET A 240 -1.75 3.67 17.80
CA MET A 240 -1.15 2.78 16.81
C MET A 240 -0.17 1.81 17.49
N LEU A 241 0.71 2.32 18.36
CA LEU A 241 1.70 1.51 19.07
C LEU A 241 1.07 0.52 20.06
N GLN A 242 -0.02 0.90 20.74
CA GLN A 242 -0.81 0.00 21.59
C GLN A 242 -1.28 -1.25 20.83
N HIS A 243 -1.53 -1.11 19.54
CA HIS A 243 -1.96 -2.18 18.64
C HIS A 243 -0.82 -2.78 17.81
N GLY A 244 0.43 -2.47 18.18
CA GLY A 244 1.63 -3.00 17.53
C GLY A 244 1.88 -2.42 16.14
N LEU A 245 1.34 -1.24 15.82
CA LEU A 245 1.44 -0.57 14.53
C LEU A 245 2.29 0.70 14.62
N ILE A 246 3.07 0.96 13.58
CA ILE A 246 3.79 2.21 13.35
C ILE A 246 3.36 2.71 11.98
N HIS A 247 3.09 4.01 11.83
CA HIS A 247 2.59 4.56 10.57
C HIS A 247 3.54 4.29 9.39
N GLY A 248 4.84 4.49 9.58
CA GLY A 248 5.84 4.17 8.59
C GLY A 248 6.05 5.23 7.51
N ASP A 249 5.34 6.34 7.56
CA ASP A 249 5.61 7.56 6.77
C ASP A 249 4.90 8.80 7.34
N LEU A 250 4.80 8.91 8.67
CA LEU A 250 4.04 10.01 9.25
C LEU A 250 4.80 11.34 9.09
N SER A 251 4.09 12.35 8.59
CA SER A 251 4.57 13.73 8.45
C SER A 251 3.38 14.68 8.30
N ALA A 252 3.63 16.00 8.30
CA ALA A 252 2.60 17.01 8.07
C ALA A 252 1.89 16.90 6.70
N TYR A 253 2.45 16.16 5.74
CA TYR A 253 1.80 15.87 4.45
C TYR A 253 0.72 14.78 4.53
N ASN A 254 0.75 13.95 5.59
CA ASN A 254 -0.12 12.81 5.81
C ASN A 254 -1.08 13.04 6.99
N ILE A 255 -1.25 14.29 7.42
CA ILE A 255 -2.19 14.71 8.45
C ILE A 255 -3.07 15.78 7.83
N LEU A 256 -4.36 15.48 7.66
CA LEU A 256 -5.37 16.44 7.24
C LEU A 256 -5.79 17.31 8.43
N TYR A 257 -6.15 18.55 8.16
CA TYR A 257 -6.74 19.47 9.14
C TYR A 257 -8.10 19.95 8.64
N TRP A 258 -9.13 19.78 9.45
CA TRP A 258 -10.50 20.21 9.14
C TRP A 258 -11.30 20.39 10.43
N ASP A 259 -12.10 21.45 10.51
CA ASP A 259 -12.95 21.78 11.67
C ASP A 259 -12.21 21.64 13.03
N ASP A 260 -11.06 22.32 13.16
CA ASP A 260 -10.19 22.32 14.34
C ASP A 260 -9.68 20.93 14.78
N GLY A 261 -9.75 19.94 13.89
CA GLY A 261 -9.35 18.55 14.14
C GLY A 261 -8.32 18.05 13.13
N ILE A 262 -7.60 16.98 13.50
CA ILE A 262 -6.67 16.27 12.62
C ILE A 262 -7.17 14.89 12.23
N THR A 263 -6.80 14.45 11.03
CA THR A 263 -7.04 13.10 10.54
C THR A 263 -5.78 12.55 9.88
N LEU A 264 -5.25 11.43 10.38
CA LEU A 264 -4.11 10.73 9.78
C LEU A 264 -4.57 9.96 8.55
N ILE A 265 -3.79 10.04 7.47
CA ILE A 265 -4.08 9.38 6.19
C ILE A 265 -2.85 8.64 5.67
N ASP A 266 -3.09 7.79 4.67
CA ASP A 266 -2.07 7.07 3.92
C ASP A 266 -1.34 5.97 4.74
N PHE A 267 -1.96 4.79 4.80
CA PHE A 267 -1.45 3.64 5.58
C PHE A 267 -0.73 2.52 4.80
N PRO A 268 -0.23 2.69 3.55
CA PRO A 268 0.39 1.58 2.84
C PRO A 268 1.72 1.15 3.47
N GLN A 269 2.40 2.03 4.21
CA GLN A 269 3.70 1.77 4.85
C GLN A 269 3.61 1.37 6.33
N VAL A 270 2.40 1.11 6.83
CA VAL A 270 2.20 0.68 8.23
C VAL A 270 2.99 -0.57 8.58
N THR A 271 3.79 -0.48 9.64
CA THR A 271 4.77 -1.49 10.01
C THR A 271 4.45 -2.06 11.39
N TYR A 272 4.71 -3.36 11.59
CA TYR A 272 4.56 -3.99 12.91
C TYR A 272 5.72 -3.62 13.84
N SER A 273 5.42 -3.10 15.02
CA SER A 273 6.43 -2.69 16.00
C SER A 273 7.25 -3.87 16.54
N GLU A 274 6.63 -5.03 16.73
CA GLU A 274 7.28 -6.21 17.31
C GLU A 274 7.96 -7.14 16.29
N ARG A 275 7.56 -7.07 15.01
CA ARG A 275 8.00 -8.03 13.98
C ARG A 275 8.98 -7.45 12.97
N ASN A 276 9.17 -6.13 13.00
CA ASN A 276 10.07 -5.46 12.09
C ASN A 276 11.35 -5.07 12.82
N THR A 277 12.49 -5.54 12.32
CA THR A 277 13.78 -5.25 12.93
C THR A 277 14.16 -3.77 12.87
N ASN A 278 13.46 -2.96 12.09
CA ASN A 278 13.68 -1.53 11.90
C ASN A 278 12.59 -0.67 12.56
N ALA A 279 11.68 -1.27 13.33
CA ALA A 279 10.56 -0.58 13.96
C ALA A 279 10.98 0.67 14.76
N TYR A 280 12.03 0.58 15.58
CA TYR A 280 12.54 1.71 16.36
C TYR A 280 12.90 2.91 15.47
N MET A 281 13.72 2.69 14.44
CA MET A 281 14.18 3.74 13.51
C MET A 281 13.02 4.33 12.71
N ILE A 282 12.03 3.51 12.33
CA ILE A 282 10.84 3.97 11.60
C ILE A 282 10.00 4.88 12.50
N LEU A 283 9.77 4.49 13.76
CA LEU A 283 9.03 5.29 14.72
C LEU A 283 9.77 6.60 15.08
N GLU A 284 11.08 6.52 15.29
CA GLU A 284 11.94 7.68 15.55
C GLU A 284 11.79 8.73 14.45
N ARG A 285 11.86 8.30 13.19
CA ARG A 285 11.72 9.19 12.04
C ARG A 285 10.33 9.82 11.97
N ASP A 286 9.28 9.05 12.21
CA ASP A 286 7.89 9.54 12.23
C ASP A 286 7.70 10.60 13.32
N ILE A 287 8.14 10.33 14.56
CA ILE A 287 8.08 11.29 15.68
C ILE A 287 8.92 12.54 15.41
N THR A 288 10.11 12.36 14.85
CA THR A 288 11.03 13.47 14.53
C THR A 288 10.40 14.43 13.50
N ARG A 289 9.81 13.90 12.43
CA ARG A 289 9.13 14.71 11.39
C ARG A 289 7.94 15.48 11.96
N VAL A 290 7.16 14.86 12.84
CA VAL A 290 6.07 15.54 13.55
C VAL A 290 6.62 16.66 14.42
N CYS A 291 7.61 16.38 15.27
CA CYS A 291 8.21 17.40 16.16
C CYS A 291 8.83 18.56 15.37
N GLN A 292 9.46 18.30 14.22
CA GLN A 292 10.01 19.33 13.33
C GLN A 292 8.91 20.27 12.82
N TYR A 293 7.81 19.73 12.30
CA TYR A 293 6.69 20.55 11.84
C TYR A 293 6.13 21.43 12.96
N PHE A 294 5.86 20.87 14.14
CA PHE A 294 5.30 21.64 15.25
C PHE A 294 6.29 22.64 15.84
N ALA A 295 7.59 22.38 15.78
CA ALA A 295 8.62 23.36 16.14
C ALA A 295 8.58 24.59 15.21
N ASP A 296 8.32 24.38 13.92
CA ASP A 296 8.14 25.46 12.94
C ASP A 296 6.84 26.25 13.18
N GLN A 297 5.84 25.63 13.82
CA GLN A 297 4.61 26.30 14.30
C GLN A 297 4.79 26.97 15.69
N GLY A 298 6.00 26.94 16.26
CA GLY A 298 6.32 27.58 17.55
C GLY A 298 6.23 26.66 18.78
N LEU A 299 5.93 25.37 18.60
CA LEU A 299 5.87 24.38 19.67
C LEU A 299 7.08 23.44 19.64
N ARG A 300 8.10 23.72 20.46
CA ARG A 300 9.26 22.85 20.59
C ARG A 300 8.99 21.69 21.54
N ARG A 301 9.22 20.47 21.04
CA ARG A 301 9.18 19.21 21.79
C ARG A 301 10.41 18.38 21.43
N ASP A 302 10.94 17.67 22.40
CA ASP A 302 12.09 16.79 22.21
C ASP A 302 11.61 15.43 21.68
N PRO A 303 11.93 15.07 20.43
CA PRO A 303 11.50 13.80 19.84
C PRO A 303 12.08 12.59 20.59
N ALA A 304 13.30 12.69 21.14
CA ALA A 304 13.95 11.58 21.84
C ALA A 304 13.22 11.22 23.13
N VAL A 305 12.75 12.23 23.88
CA VAL A 305 11.96 12.03 25.11
C VAL A 305 10.63 11.35 24.80
N ILE A 306 9.94 11.78 23.74
CA ILE A 306 8.66 11.20 23.33
C ILE A 306 8.84 9.76 22.86
N LEU A 307 9.82 9.53 21.98
CA LEU A 307 10.18 8.21 21.47
C LEU A 307 10.50 7.25 22.63
N GLN A 308 11.39 7.64 23.53
CA GLN A 308 11.76 6.81 24.68
C GLN A 308 10.55 6.50 25.56
N GLY A 309 9.67 7.49 25.80
CA GLY A 309 8.46 7.31 26.59
C GLY A 309 7.48 6.30 25.97
N LEU A 310 7.22 6.42 24.66
CA LEU A 310 6.33 5.53 23.93
C LEU A 310 6.93 4.13 23.75
N TRP A 311 8.20 4.04 23.36
CA TRP A 311 8.89 2.76 23.16
C TRP A 311 8.96 1.95 24.45
N LYS A 312 9.33 2.61 25.55
CA LYS A 312 9.38 1.98 26.89
C LYS A 312 8.04 1.40 27.31
N ARG A 313 6.95 2.09 27.00
CA ARG A 313 5.60 1.70 27.42
C ARG A 313 5.14 0.39 26.78
N TYR A 314 5.44 0.19 25.51
CA TYR A 314 4.90 -0.95 24.74
C TYR A 314 5.92 -2.04 24.44
N MET A 315 7.18 -1.70 24.18
CA MET A 315 8.17 -2.65 23.69
C MET A 315 9.02 -3.30 24.80
N GLN A 316 9.04 -2.78 26.03
CA GLN A 316 9.80 -3.36 27.16
C GLN A 316 9.17 -4.62 27.80
N ARG A 317 8.48 -5.46 27.01
CA ARG A 317 8.01 -6.78 27.46
C ARG A 317 8.66 -7.98 26.76
N ASN A 318 9.62 -7.77 25.85
CA ASN A 318 10.41 -8.86 25.28
C ASN A 318 11.93 -8.63 25.47
N PRO A 319 12.63 -9.40 26.34
CA PRO A 319 14.04 -9.18 26.68
C PRO A 319 15.01 -9.19 25.48
N GLU A 320 14.69 -9.90 24.40
CA GLU A 320 15.56 -10.00 23.22
C GLU A 320 15.52 -8.75 22.34
N HIS A 321 14.35 -8.09 22.22
CA HIS A 321 14.22 -6.86 21.42
C HIS A 321 14.91 -5.68 22.10
N VAL A 322 14.81 -5.59 23.43
CA VAL A 322 15.51 -4.58 24.24
C VAL A 322 17.02 -4.63 24.02
N LYS A 323 17.61 -5.81 23.85
CA LYS A 323 19.06 -5.97 23.62
C LYS A 323 19.47 -5.47 22.23
N ALA A 324 18.64 -5.69 21.21
CA ALA A 324 18.91 -5.22 19.85
C ALA A 324 18.77 -3.70 19.73
N ASP A 325 17.78 -3.10 20.40
CA ASP A 325 17.56 -1.65 20.38
C ASP A 325 18.65 -0.88 21.15
N LEU A 326 19.01 -1.35 22.35
CA LEU A 326 20.08 -0.73 23.16
C LEU A 326 21.42 -0.74 22.43
N SER A 327 21.77 -1.84 21.76
CA SER A 327 23.00 -1.93 20.98
C SER A 327 23.03 -0.98 19.78
N ARG A 328 21.89 -0.51 19.26
CA ARG A 328 21.86 0.49 18.17
C ARG A 328 21.98 1.92 18.69
N MET A 329 21.35 2.21 19.83
CA MET A 329 21.47 3.52 20.48
C MET A 329 22.90 3.81 20.93
N GLU A 330 23.62 2.80 21.40
CA GLU A 330 25.04 2.91 21.77
C GLU A 330 25.93 3.21 20.56
N VAL A 331 25.70 2.54 19.42
CA VAL A 331 26.48 2.76 18.19
C VAL A 331 26.24 4.15 17.59
N GLN A 332 25.01 4.69 17.72
CA GLN A 332 24.66 5.99 17.17
C GLN A 332 25.24 7.14 18.02
N ALA A 333 25.26 6.99 19.35
CA ALA A 333 25.92 7.92 20.26
C ALA A 333 27.45 7.95 20.06
N GLU A 334 28.08 6.80 19.77
CA GLU A 334 29.51 6.74 19.46
C GLU A 334 29.88 7.39 18.11
N SER A 335 28.91 7.53 17.19
CA SER A 335 29.13 8.13 15.86
C SER A 335 28.92 9.65 15.78
N GLU A 336 28.36 10.27 16.81
CA GLU A 336 28.16 11.72 16.91
C GLU A 336 29.29 12.42 17.70
N ASP A 337 30.15 11.65 18.35
CA ASP A 337 31.29 12.12 19.16
C ASP A 337 32.66 12.05 18.41
N ASP A 338 32.68 11.62 17.14
CA ASP A 338 33.82 11.64 16.20
C ASP A 338 33.64 12.71 15.11
#